data_AF-A0A951EK04-F1
#
_entry.id   AF-A0A951EK04-F1
#
_cell.length_a   1.000
_cell.length_b   1.000
_cell.length_c   1.000
_cell.angle_alpha   90.00
_cell.angle_beta   90.00
_cell.angle_gamma   90.00
#
_symmetry.space_group_name_H-M   'P 1'
#
loop_
_entity.id
_entity.type
_entity.pdbx_description
1 polymer ?
#
loop_
_entity_poly.entity_id
_entity_poly.type
_entity_poly.pdbx_seq_one_letter_code
_entity_poly.pdbx_strand_id
1 'polypeptide(L)'
;MTGLTSEEFRGVVRLLHRTKDAAYRDAWKKRGEVMSIMANIARKVDRLEYTADGAPVAQDESLLDTAVDLLVYSLKYQTYLADQHATVAAMLFDGNGTTPPFSDGPGGFEVALSRLDVTPLDQIEGPDVPQATQCVLAAFADLEACFPGTPAPIDRRVERVLALTRAATALLGALRRQLPERYRDFLATSLKETG
;
A
#
# COMPACT_ATOMS: atom_id res chain seq x y z
N MET A 1 -14.19 -24.28 -8.06
CA MET A 1 -14.01 -22.82 -7.94
C MET A 1 -12.55 -22.57 -7.67
N THR A 2 -11.79 -22.18 -8.69
CA THR A 2 -10.38 -21.84 -8.56
C THR A 2 -10.25 -20.64 -7.62
N GLY A 3 -9.56 -20.82 -6.49
CA GLY A 3 -9.29 -19.74 -5.56
C GLY A 3 -8.52 -18.64 -6.28
N LEU A 4 -8.98 -17.40 -6.12
CA LEU A 4 -8.31 -16.25 -6.73
C LEU A 4 -6.87 -16.19 -6.23
N THR A 5 -5.93 -16.05 -7.15
CA THR A 5 -4.49 -16.19 -6.92
C THR A 5 -3.84 -14.86 -6.54
N SER A 6 -2.68 -14.92 -5.89
CA SER A 6 -1.81 -13.77 -5.68
C SER A 6 -1.49 -12.98 -6.95
N GLU A 7 -1.44 -13.63 -8.13
CA GLU A 7 -1.19 -12.95 -9.40
C GLU A 7 -2.39 -12.10 -9.85
N GLU A 8 -3.63 -12.58 -9.65
CA GLU A 8 -4.83 -11.79 -9.96
C GLU A 8 -4.90 -10.54 -9.09
N PHE A 9 -4.55 -10.65 -7.80
CA PHE A 9 -4.44 -9.50 -6.91
C PHE A 9 -3.42 -8.47 -7.43
N ARG A 10 -2.20 -8.91 -7.78
CA ARG A 10 -1.18 -8.03 -8.38
C ARG A 10 -1.68 -7.38 -9.66
N GLY A 11 -2.39 -8.13 -10.51
CA GLY A 11 -3.01 -7.63 -11.73
C GLY A 11 -3.98 -6.48 -11.48
N VAL A 12 -4.88 -6.65 -10.51
CA VAL A 12 -5.86 -5.62 -10.10
C VAL A 12 -5.16 -4.39 -9.53
N VAL A 13 -4.22 -4.55 -8.59
CA VAL A 13 -3.50 -3.41 -8.00
C VAL A 13 -2.71 -2.64 -9.06
N ARG A 14 -2.09 -3.34 -10.02
CA ARG A 14 -1.38 -2.73 -11.16
C ARG A 14 -2.32 -1.88 -12.00
N LEU A 15 -3.51 -2.41 -12.30
CA LEU A 15 -4.51 -1.73 -13.11
C LEU A 15 -5.07 -0.49 -12.42
N LEU A 16 -5.45 -0.62 -11.13
CA LEU A 16 -5.90 0.51 -10.30
C LEU A 16 -4.84 1.60 -10.23
N HIS A 17 -3.57 1.23 -10.05
CA HIS A 17 -2.47 2.19 -10.03
C HIS A 17 -2.33 2.92 -11.36
N ARG A 18 -2.32 2.20 -12.50
CA ARG A 18 -2.22 2.81 -13.84
C ARG A 18 -3.35 3.80 -14.11
N THR A 19 -4.59 3.44 -13.76
CA THR A 19 -5.75 4.33 -13.92
C THR A 19 -5.58 5.61 -13.08
N LYS A 20 -5.18 5.48 -11.82
CA LYS A 20 -4.92 6.63 -10.93
C LYS A 20 -3.73 7.47 -11.41
N ASP A 21 -2.66 6.85 -11.89
CA ASP A 21 -1.48 7.53 -12.41
C ASP A 21 -1.81 8.33 -13.69
N ALA A 22 -2.60 7.77 -14.60
CA ALA A 22 -3.08 8.48 -15.79
C ALA A 22 -3.92 9.72 -15.44
N ALA A 23 -4.77 9.62 -14.41
CA ALA A 23 -5.65 10.71 -13.98
C ALA A 23 -4.93 11.80 -13.17
N TYR A 24 -4.08 11.40 -12.22
CA TYR A 24 -3.53 12.31 -11.20
C TYR A 24 -2.03 12.57 -11.33
N ARG A 25 -1.30 11.75 -12.09
CA ARG A 25 0.16 11.79 -12.27
C ARG A 25 0.86 11.96 -10.91
N ASP A 26 1.78 12.92 -10.80
CA ASP A 26 2.58 13.18 -9.60
C ASP A 26 1.86 13.90 -8.47
N ALA A 27 0.55 14.16 -8.56
CA ALA A 27 -0.18 14.94 -7.55
C ALA A 27 0.01 14.41 -6.12
N TRP A 28 0.19 13.10 -5.97
CA TRP A 28 0.40 12.42 -4.69
C TRP A 28 1.73 12.75 -3.98
N LYS A 29 2.73 13.28 -4.70
CA LYS A 29 4.05 13.66 -4.15
C LYS A 29 4.41 15.14 -4.30
N LYS A 30 3.57 15.93 -5.01
CA LYS A 30 3.86 17.33 -5.38
C LYS A 30 4.19 18.26 -4.21
N ARG A 31 3.61 18.04 -3.01
CA ARG A 31 3.90 18.87 -1.82
C ARG A 31 4.89 18.20 -0.86
N GLY A 32 5.65 17.24 -1.37
CA GLY A 32 6.68 16.53 -0.62
C GLY A 32 6.12 15.46 0.33
N GLU A 33 7.03 14.96 1.16
CA GLU A 33 6.82 13.80 2.01
C GLU A 33 5.72 14.02 3.05
N VAL A 34 5.77 15.11 3.82
CA VAL A 34 4.83 15.37 4.92
C VAL A 34 3.43 15.78 4.41
N MET A 35 3.37 16.83 3.59
CA MET A 35 2.10 17.45 3.17
C MET A 35 1.36 16.69 2.06
N SER A 36 1.97 15.68 1.45
CA SER A 36 1.30 14.86 0.43
C SER A 36 1.35 13.37 0.76
N ILE A 37 2.54 12.77 0.88
CA ILE A 37 2.66 11.32 1.00
C ILE A 37 2.15 10.85 2.36
N MET A 38 2.73 11.36 3.45
CA MET A 38 2.32 11.05 4.82
C MET A 38 0.86 11.43 5.07
N ALA A 39 0.41 12.59 4.59
CA ALA A 39 -1.00 12.99 4.69
C ALA A 39 -1.97 12.05 3.95
N ASN A 40 -1.55 11.37 2.88
CA ASN A 40 -2.37 10.32 2.25
C ASN A 40 -2.37 9.04 3.08
N ILE A 41 -1.21 8.63 3.58
CA ILE A 41 -1.07 7.43 4.42
C ILE A 41 -1.89 7.59 5.71
N ALA A 42 -1.71 8.70 6.44
CA ALA A 42 -2.42 9.01 7.68
C ALA A 42 -3.94 8.90 7.50
N ARG A 43 -4.50 9.57 6.48
CA ARG A 43 -5.95 9.50 6.18
C ARG A 43 -6.46 8.08 5.91
N LYS A 44 -5.62 7.18 5.38
CA LYS A 44 -6.00 5.78 5.19
C LYS A 44 -5.93 5.02 6.51
N VAL A 45 -4.91 5.25 7.32
CA VAL A 45 -4.78 4.66 8.66
C VAL A 45 -5.90 5.11 9.59
N ASP A 46 -6.22 6.41 9.64
CA ASP A 46 -7.32 6.96 10.45
C ASP A 46 -8.66 6.28 10.11
N ARG A 47 -8.91 6.00 8.84
CA ARG A 47 -10.12 5.28 8.40
C ARG A 47 -10.16 3.82 8.86
N LEU A 48 -9.00 3.15 8.89
CA LEU A 48 -8.89 1.80 9.43
C LEU A 48 -9.17 1.81 10.94
N GLU A 49 -8.64 2.79 11.67
CA GLU A 49 -8.88 2.98 13.10
C GLU A 49 -10.36 3.22 13.41
N TYR A 50 -11.00 4.17 12.72
CA TYR A 50 -12.44 4.43 12.91
C TYR A 50 -13.31 3.20 12.63
N THR A 51 -12.96 2.42 11.59
CA THR A 51 -13.70 1.20 11.27
C THR A 51 -13.51 0.12 12.34
N ALA A 52 -12.31 0.03 12.93
CA ALA A 52 -12.02 -0.90 14.03
C ALA A 52 -12.78 -0.55 15.31
N ASP A 53 -12.99 0.74 15.58
CA ASP A 53 -13.75 1.24 16.73
C ASP A 53 -15.28 1.14 16.56
N GLY A 54 -15.75 0.52 15.46
CA GLY A 54 -17.16 0.31 15.19
C GLY A 54 -17.91 1.54 14.68
N ALA A 55 -17.19 2.58 14.24
CA ALA A 55 -17.81 3.70 13.56
C ALA A 55 -18.45 3.26 12.23
N PRO A 56 -19.53 3.92 11.78
CA PRO A 56 -20.13 3.61 10.48
C PRO A 56 -19.08 3.80 9.37
N VAL A 57 -18.87 2.76 8.57
CA VAL A 57 -18.06 2.86 7.35
C VAL A 57 -18.74 3.90 6.46
N ALA A 58 -18.01 4.94 6.04
CA ALA A 58 -18.52 5.90 5.07
C ALA A 58 -19.02 5.14 3.83
N GLN A 59 -20.21 5.49 3.33
CA GLN A 59 -20.91 4.71 2.30
C GLN A 59 -20.10 4.51 1.00
N ASP A 60 -19.10 5.35 0.75
CA ASP A 60 -18.41 5.43 -0.54
C ASP A 60 -17.07 4.67 -0.62
N GLU A 61 -16.49 4.21 0.49
CA GLU A 61 -15.16 3.56 0.46
C GLU A 61 -15.09 2.40 1.46
N SER A 62 -14.90 1.17 0.96
CA SER A 62 -14.88 -0.01 1.80
C SER A 62 -13.56 -0.13 2.58
N LEU A 63 -13.58 -0.97 3.63
CA LEU A 63 -12.37 -1.33 4.38
C LEU A 63 -11.30 -1.95 3.46
N LEU A 64 -11.71 -2.70 2.45
CA LEU A 64 -10.81 -3.32 1.49
C LEU A 64 -10.20 -2.28 0.54
N ASP A 65 -10.99 -1.32 0.04
CA ASP A 65 -10.47 -0.20 -0.76
C ASP A 65 -9.43 0.59 0.03
N THR A 66 -9.72 0.88 1.29
CA THR A 66 -8.81 1.59 2.20
C THR A 66 -7.51 0.82 2.41
N ALA A 67 -7.58 -0.50 2.64
CA ALA A 67 -6.39 -1.33 2.82
C ALA A 67 -5.53 -1.44 1.54
N VAL A 68 -6.16 -1.54 0.36
CA VAL A 68 -5.45 -1.53 -0.92
C VAL A 68 -4.81 -0.18 -1.18
N ASP A 69 -5.52 0.92 -0.93
CA ASP A 69 -4.95 2.25 -1.09
C ASP A 69 -3.77 2.49 -0.14
N LEU A 70 -3.85 2.01 1.10
CA LEU A 70 -2.72 2.08 2.03
C LEU A 70 -1.50 1.33 1.48
N LEU A 71 -1.69 0.11 0.95
CA LEU A 71 -0.62 -0.64 0.29
C LEU A 71 -0.03 0.15 -0.89
N VAL A 72 -0.89 0.71 -1.75
CA VAL A 72 -0.47 1.51 -2.91
C VAL A 72 0.37 2.70 -2.47
N TYR A 73 -0.11 3.50 -1.51
CA TYR A 73 0.63 4.67 -1.04
C TYR A 73 1.93 4.29 -0.33
N SER A 74 1.99 3.13 0.33
CA SER A 74 3.23 2.63 0.94
C SER A 74 4.27 2.24 -0.13
N LEU A 75 3.86 1.56 -1.20
CA LEU A 75 4.75 1.24 -2.33
C LEU A 75 5.20 2.51 -3.09
N LYS A 76 4.29 3.47 -3.29
CA LYS A 76 4.64 4.76 -3.91
C LYS A 76 5.62 5.54 -3.04
N TYR A 77 5.47 5.48 -1.72
CA TYR A 77 6.43 6.14 -0.86
C TYR A 77 7.83 5.50 -0.93
N GLN A 78 7.92 4.18 -1.09
CA GLN A 78 9.19 3.50 -1.37
C GLN A 78 9.86 4.00 -2.66
N THR A 79 9.10 4.18 -3.75
CA THR A 79 9.65 4.73 -5.00
C THR A 79 10.14 6.17 -4.84
N TYR A 80 9.42 6.99 -4.06
CA TYR A 80 9.83 8.36 -3.74
C TYR A 80 11.14 8.41 -2.94
N LEU A 81 11.31 7.52 -1.94
CA LEU A 81 12.55 7.45 -1.17
C LEU A 81 13.74 6.98 -2.02
N ALA A 82 13.52 6.07 -2.96
CA ALA A 82 14.55 5.61 -3.89
C ALA A 82 15.07 6.74 -4.79
N ASP A 83 14.20 7.67 -5.22
CA ASP A 83 14.63 8.83 -6.01
C ASP A 83 15.57 9.77 -5.26
N GLN A 84 15.57 9.71 -3.93
CA GLN A 84 16.38 10.59 -3.08
C GLN A 84 17.66 9.93 -2.57
N HIS A 85 17.80 8.61 -2.67
CA HIS A 85 18.91 7.90 -2.04
C HIS A 85 19.35 6.67 -2.83
N ALA A 86 20.55 6.74 -3.42
CA ALA A 86 21.08 5.70 -4.30
C ALA A 86 21.16 4.31 -3.65
N THR A 87 21.51 4.23 -2.37
CA THR A 87 21.54 2.95 -1.64
C THR A 87 20.14 2.35 -1.49
N VAL A 88 19.13 3.18 -1.24
CA VAL A 88 17.73 2.74 -1.19
C VAL A 88 17.24 2.33 -2.59
N ALA A 89 17.61 3.09 -3.63
CA ALA A 89 17.32 2.71 -5.00
C ALA A 89 17.92 1.34 -5.36
N ALA A 90 19.19 1.09 -5.02
CA ALA A 90 19.82 -0.21 -5.24
C ALA A 90 19.09 -1.32 -4.47
N MET A 91 18.82 -1.11 -3.18
CA MET A 91 18.09 -2.06 -2.34
C MET A 91 16.72 -2.45 -2.96
N LEU A 92 15.96 -1.48 -3.45
CA LEU A 92 14.60 -1.68 -3.91
C LEU A 92 14.49 -2.08 -5.39
N PHE A 93 15.40 -1.62 -6.25
CA PHE A 93 15.25 -1.68 -7.72
C PHE A 93 16.44 -2.29 -8.48
N ASP A 94 17.52 -2.69 -7.82
CA ASP A 94 18.68 -3.26 -8.53
C ASP A 94 18.31 -4.52 -9.32
N GLY A 95 18.88 -4.66 -10.51
CA GLY A 95 18.70 -5.80 -11.42
C GLY A 95 17.40 -5.83 -12.25
N ASN A 96 16.53 -4.80 -12.23
CA ASN A 96 15.22 -4.84 -12.93
C ASN A 96 15.11 -3.96 -14.17
N GLY A 97 16.18 -3.27 -14.59
CA GLY A 97 16.19 -2.41 -15.78
C GLY A 97 15.34 -1.13 -15.68
N THR A 98 14.70 -0.86 -14.55
CA THR A 98 14.00 0.41 -14.29
C THR A 98 15.01 1.52 -14.03
N THR A 99 14.83 2.66 -14.67
CA THR A 99 15.68 3.85 -14.50
C THR A 99 14.97 4.91 -13.65
N PRO A 100 15.71 5.70 -12.86
CA PRO A 100 15.15 6.84 -12.15
C PRO A 100 14.60 7.92 -13.12
N PRO A 101 13.64 8.75 -12.68
CA PRO A 101 12.96 8.68 -11.39
C PRO A 101 11.98 7.49 -11.29
N PHE A 102 12.11 6.70 -10.24
CA PHE A 102 11.29 5.53 -9.92
C PHE A 102 9.86 5.91 -9.52
N SER A 103 9.67 7.10 -8.96
CA SER A 103 8.36 7.58 -8.53
C SER A 103 7.55 8.24 -9.64
N ASP A 104 8.10 8.39 -10.85
CA ASP A 104 7.38 8.92 -12.03
C ASP A 104 6.77 7.77 -12.83
N GLY A 105 5.49 7.92 -13.19
CA GLY A 105 4.77 6.92 -13.96
C GLY A 105 4.62 5.57 -13.24
N PRO A 106 4.27 4.51 -13.98
CA PRO A 106 3.97 3.22 -13.37
C PRO A 106 5.19 2.32 -13.15
N GLY A 107 6.34 2.59 -13.78
CA GLY A 107 7.46 1.65 -13.89
C GLY A 107 8.05 1.22 -12.53
N GLY A 108 8.45 2.17 -11.70
CA GLY A 108 8.99 1.84 -10.38
C GLY A 108 7.94 1.22 -9.45
N PHE A 109 6.70 1.69 -9.52
CA PHE A 109 5.61 1.07 -8.76
C PHE A 109 5.39 -0.40 -9.14
N GLU A 110 5.43 -0.72 -10.44
CA GLU A 110 5.22 -2.09 -10.93
C GLU A 110 6.32 -3.06 -10.49
N VAL A 111 7.56 -2.58 -10.42
CA VAL A 111 8.67 -3.36 -9.86
C VAL A 111 8.54 -3.54 -8.34
N ALA A 112 8.18 -2.48 -7.61
CA ALA A 112 7.92 -2.60 -6.18
C ALA A 112 6.77 -3.59 -5.90
N LEU A 113 5.70 -3.50 -6.69
CA LEU A 113 4.56 -4.41 -6.62
C LEU A 113 4.95 -5.84 -7.00
N SER A 114 5.82 -6.10 -7.97
CA SER A 114 6.21 -7.47 -8.33
C SER A 114 7.06 -8.14 -7.25
N ARG A 115 7.87 -7.35 -6.51
CA ARG A 115 8.72 -7.80 -5.40
C ARG A 115 8.00 -7.93 -4.07
N LEU A 116 6.81 -7.33 -3.94
CA LEU A 116 6.00 -7.42 -2.72
C LEU A 116 5.77 -8.89 -2.34
N ASP A 117 6.09 -9.26 -1.10
CA ASP A 117 5.68 -10.56 -0.56
C ASP A 117 4.16 -10.56 -0.36
N VAL A 118 3.47 -11.39 -1.14
CA VAL A 118 2.01 -11.57 -1.13
C VAL A 118 1.60 -12.89 -0.49
N THR A 119 2.56 -13.65 0.07
CA THR A 119 2.25 -14.91 0.77
C THR A 119 1.19 -14.76 1.87
N PRO A 120 1.05 -13.63 2.60
CA PRO A 120 -0.04 -13.48 3.59
C PRO A 120 -1.44 -13.58 2.99
N LEU A 121 -1.61 -13.31 1.68
CA LEU A 121 -2.89 -13.48 1.00
C LEU A 121 -3.24 -14.95 0.78
N ASP A 122 -2.25 -15.83 0.62
CA ASP A 122 -2.46 -17.25 0.31
C ASP A 122 -2.45 -18.14 1.57
N GLN A 123 -2.10 -17.57 2.73
CA GLN A 123 -2.12 -18.28 3.99
C GLN A 123 -3.54 -18.59 4.47
N ILE A 124 -3.75 -19.83 4.91
CA ILE A 124 -5.00 -20.31 5.52
C ILE A 124 -5.15 -19.77 6.94
N GLU A 125 -4.02 -19.62 7.66
CA GLU A 125 -3.93 -19.11 9.02
C GLU A 125 -3.26 -17.73 9.05
N GLY A 126 -3.43 -17.00 10.14
CA GLY A 126 -2.83 -15.69 10.32
C GLY A 126 -3.67 -14.83 11.27
N PRO A 127 -3.28 -13.56 11.47
CA PRO A 127 -4.05 -12.65 12.31
C PRO A 127 -5.47 -12.46 11.75
N ASP A 128 -6.40 -12.18 12.66
CA ASP A 128 -7.72 -11.67 12.29
C ASP A 128 -7.65 -10.21 11.83
N VAL A 129 -8.77 -9.69 11.33
CA VAL A 129 -8.84 -8.29 10.85
C VAL A 129 -8.49 -7.30 11.96
N PRO A 130 -9.06 -7.38 13.20
CA PRO A 130 -8.65 -6.51 14.29
C PRO A 130 -7.16 -6.54 14.62
N GLN A 131 -6.56 -7.73 14.74
CA GLN A 131 -5.13 -7.90 15.02
C GLN A 131 -4.27 -7.31 13.90
N ALA A 132 -4.61 -7.58 12.64
CA ALA A 132 -3.88 -7.06 11.50
C ALA A 132 -4.00 -5.53 11.38
N THR A 133 -5.18 -4.97 11.70
CA THR A 133 -5.37 -3.52 11.80
C THR A 133 -4.48 -2.92 12.88
N GLN A 134 -4.41 -3.53 14.07
CA GLN A 134 -3.50 -3.07 15.14
C GLN A 134 -2.03 -3.09 14.71
N CYS A 135 -1.60 -4.09 13.94
CA CYS A 135 -0.26 -4.10 13.34
C CYS A 135 -0.04 -2.93 12.37
N VAL A 136 -1.06 -2.55 11.59
CA VAL A 136 -1.00 -1.37 10.71
C VAL A 136 -0.88 -0.09 11.53
N LEU A 137 -1.70 0.09 12.56
CA LEU A 137 -1.65 1.27 13.44
C LEU A 137 -0.26 1.42 14.09
N ALA A 138 0.28 0.33 14.64
CA ALA A 138 1.61 0.33 15.24
C ALA A 138 2.72 0.66 14.23
N ALA A 139 2.69 0.04 13.03
CA ALA A 139 3.67 0.31 11.98
C ALA A 139 3.59 1.75 11.46
N PHE A 140 2.38 2.32 11.39
CA PHE A 140 2.18 3.71 11.02
C PHE A 140 2.71 4.65 12.11
N ALA A 141 2.43 4.41 13.39
CA ALA A 141 2.95 5.21 14.49
C ALA A 141 4.50 5.26 14.49
N ASP A 142 5.15 4.13 14.23
CA ASP A 142 6.59 4.03 14.05
C ASP A 142 7.11 4.87 12.86
N LEU A 143 6.36 4.88 11.75
CA LEU A 143 6.69 5.70 10.59
C LEU A 143 6.48 7.18 10.88
N GLU A 144 5.37 7.54 11.52
CA GLU A 144 5.04 8.91 11.90
C GLU A 144 6.09 9.50 12.86
N ALA A 145 6.60 8.70 13.79
CA ALA A 145 7.69 9.07 14.69
C ALA A 145 9.00 9.46 13.97
N CYS A 146 9.11 9.23 12.66
CA CYS A 146 10.24 9.71 11.86
C CYS A 146 10.13 11.20 11.46
N PHE A 147 9.02 11.88 11.74
CA PHE A 147 8.72 13.24 11.27
C PHE A 147 8.63 14.37 12.31
N PRO A 148 8.73 14.17 13.64
CA PRO A 148 8.79 15.30 14.56
C PRO A 148 10.04 16.16 14.34
N GLY A 149 9.85 17.43 13.95
CA GLY A 149 10.94 18.36 13.73
C GLY A 149 11.74 18.05 12.46
N THR A 150 13.00 17.64 12.61
CA THR A 150 13.83 17.21 11.48
C THR A 150 13.50 15.76 11.14
N PRO A 151 13.12 15.46 9.88
CA PRO A 151 12.85 14.08 9.49
C PRO A 151 14.04 13.15 9.73
N ALA A 152 13.75 11.93 10.18
CA ALA A 152 14.75 10.88 10.35
C ALA A 152 15.45 10.55 9.02
N PRO A 153 16.67 9.98 9.06
CA PRO A 153 17.40 9.57 7.86
C PRO A 153 16.58 8.66 6.94
N ILE A 154 16.79 8.79 5.63
CA ILE A 154 16.05 8.02 4.61
C ILE A 154 16.08 6.51 4.87
N ASP A 155 17.23 5.97 5.30
CA ASP A 155 17.38 4.54 5.59
C ASP A 155 16.42 4.06 6.71
N ARG A 156 16.17 4.92 7.71
CA ARG A 156 15.20 4.61 8.76
C ARG A 156 13.77 4.74 8.25
N ARG A 157 13.48 5.74 7.41
CA ARG A 157 12.15 5.92 6.83
C ARG A 157 11.76 4.77 5.88
N VAL A 158 12.71 4.28 5.08
CA VAL A 158 12.47 3.13 4.20
C VAL A 158 12.19 1.87 5.01
N GLU A 159 12.92 1.64 6.11
CA GLU A 159 12.65 0.53 7.03
C GLU A 159 11.21 0.58 7.56
N ARG A 160 10.73 1.76 7.99
CA ARG A 160 9.39 1.93 8.54
C ARG A 160 8.28 1.80 7.49
N VAL A 161 8.44 2.35 6.29
CA VAL A 161 7.43 2.14 5.23
C VAL A 161 7.41 0.69 4.74
N LEU A 162 8.54 -0.03 4.72
CA LEU A 162 8.56 -1.46 4.42
C LEU A 162 7.81 -2.27 5.50
N ALA A 163 7.94 -1.89 6.78
CA ALA A 163 7.16 -2.49 7.86
C ALA A 163 5.66 -2.22 7.70
N LEU A 164 5.26 -0.98 7.40
CA LEU A 164 3.87 -0.61 7.11
C LEU A 164 3.32 -1.39 5.90
N THR A 165 4.13 -1.55 4.86
CA THR A 165 3.77 -2.33 3.66
C THR A 165 3.46 -3.78 4.01
N ARG A 166 4.29 -4.43 4.84
CA ARG A 166 4.04 -5.80 5.32
C ARG A 166 2.77 -5.88 6.16
N ALA A 167 2.53 -4.91 7.04
CA ALA A 167 1.32 -4.86 7.86
C ALA A 167 0.05 -4.70 7.00
N ALA A 168 0.09 -3.82 5.99
CA ALA A 168 -1.01 -3.64 5.04
C ALA A 168 -1.29 -4.93 4.24
N THR A 169 -0.26 -5.64 3.79
CA THR A 169 -0.44 -6.96 3.14
C THR A 169 -1.05 -7.99 4.08
N ALA A 170 -0.63 -8.03 5.35
CA ALA A 170 -1.20 -8.94 6.34
C ALA A 170 -2.69 -8.65 6.59
N LEU A 171 -3.08 -7.37 6.63
CA LEU A 171 -4.48 -6.94 6.71
C LEU A 171 -5.28 -7.40 5.49
N LEU A 172 -4.74 -7.27 4.28
CA LEU A 172 -5.38 -7.78 3.07
C LEU A 172 -5.57 -9.30 3.11
N GLY A 173 -4.60 -10.04 3.65
CA GLY A 173 -4.73 -11.48 3.90
C GLY A 173 -5.86 -11.80 4.89
N ALA A 174 -5.94 -11.07 6.00
CA ALA A 174 -7.02 -11.22 6.98
C ALA A 174 -8.40 -10.91 6.37
N LEU A 175 -8.51 -9.83 5.59
CA LEU A 175 -9.74 -9.45 4.88
C LEU A 175 -10.16 -10.52 3.87
N ARG A 176 -9.23 -11.06 3.09
CA ARG A 176 -9.50 -12.15 2.14
C ARG A 176 -10.04 -13.40 2.86
N ARG A 177 -9.49 -13.76 4.02
CA ARG A 177 -9.93 -14.92 4.80
C ARG A 177 -11.31 -14.73 5.43
N GLN A 178 -11.54 -13.58 6.05
CA GLN A 178 -12.75 -13.35 6.85
C GLN A 178 -13.92 -12.78 6.05
N LEU A 179 -13.64 -12.09 4.96
CA LEU A 179 -14.62 -11.47 4.07
C LEU A 179 -14.40 -11.90 2.61
N PRO A 180 -14.40 -13.22 2.30
CA PRO A 180 -14.00 -13.74 0.99
C PRO A 180 -14.94 -13.31 -0.14
N GLU A 181 -16.21 -13.03 0.14
CA GLU A 181 -17.16 -12.55 -0.86
C GLU A 181 -16.85 -11.10 -1.26
N ARG A 182 -16.68 -10.22 -0.28
CA ARG A 182 -16.28 -8.81 -0.51
C ARG A 182 -14.94 -8.71 -1.23
N TYR A 183 -14.00 -9.60 -0.90
CA TYR A 183 -12.72 -9.67 -1.60
C TYR A 183 -12.87 -10.06 -3.07
N ARG A 184 -13.71 -11.06 -3.37
CA ARG A 184 -14.03 -11.45 -4.76
C ARG A 184 -14.72 -10.32 -5.51
N ASP A 185 -15.69 -9.66 -4.87
CA ASP A 185 -16.44 -8.57 -5.48
C ASP A 185 -15.54 -7.37 -5.79
N PHE A 186 -14.63 -7.01 -4.88
CA PHE A 186 -13.62 -5.97 -5.12
C PHE A 186 -12.78 -6.26 -6.36
N LEU A 187 -12.25 -7.49 -6.48
CA LEU A 187 -11.45 -7.88 -7.64
C LEU A 187 -12.28 -7.86 -8.93
N ALA A 188 -13.52 -8.34 -8.88
CA ALA A 188 -14.42 -8.37 -10.03
C ALA A 188 -14.84 -6.97 -10.51
N THR A 189 -15.16 -6.06 -9.58
CA THR A 189 -15.54 -4.67 -9.89
C THR A 189 -14.35 -3.87 -10.41
N SER A 190 -13.19 -4.01 -9.75
CA SER A 190 -11.97 -3.32 -10.17
C SER A 190 -11.50 -3.72 -11.58
N LEU A 191 -11.81 -4.95 -12.02
CA LEU A 191 -11.53 -5.37 -13.40
C LEU A 191 -12.53 -4.81 -14.43
N LYS A 192 -13.78 -4.55 -14.01
CA LYS A 192 -14.84 -4.04 -14.90
C LYS A 192 -14.80 -2.52 -15.09
N GLU A 193 -14.40 -1.77 -14.07
CA GLU A 193 -14.38 -0.29 -14.12
C GLU A 193 -13.19 0.27 -14.92
N THR A 194 -12.22 -0.58 -15.27
CA THR A 194 -10.97 -0.20 -15.92
C THR A 194 -10.81 -0.76 -17.34
N GLY A 195 -11.80 -1.50 -17.85
CA GLY A 195 -11.85 -2.03 -19.22
C GLY A 195 -12.82 -1.26 -20.08
#